data_AF-A0A524JIQ0-F1
#
_entry.id   AF-A0A524JIQ0-F1
#
_cell.length_a   1.000
_cell.length_b   1.000
_cell.length_c   1.000
_cell.angle_alpha   90.00
_cell.angle_beta   90.00
_cell.angle_gamma   90.00
#
_symmetry.space_group_name_H-M   'P 1'
#
loop_
_entity.id
_entity.type
_entity.pdbx_description
1 polymer ?
#
loop_
_entity_poly.entity_id
_entity_poly.type
_entity_poly.pdbx_seq_one_letter_code
_entity_poly.pdbx_strand_id
1 'polypeptide(L)' 'MAEVTINIPDPILAIIQKRADITKTTPEQLIATTAIICYASAHYDSSKWLKFRDAESDDMTAPWT' A
#
# COMPACT_ATOMS: atom_id res chain seq x y z
N MET A 1 14.78 6.16 15.40
CA MET A 1 14.12 6.14 14.08
C MET A 1 15.19 6.42 13.04
N ALA A 2 15.15 5.74 11.90
CA ALA A 2 16.03 6.09 10.78
C ALA A 2 15.45 7.31 10.07
N GLU A 3 16.24 8.36 9.93
CA GLU A 3 15.87 9.55 9.15
C GLU A 3 16.56 9.47 7.79
N VAL A 4 15.82 9.82 6.74
CA VAL A 4 16.30 9.79 5.36
C VAL A 4 15.99 11.13 4.71
N THR A 5 17.01 11.79 4.17
CA THR A 5 16.86 13.01 3.38
C THR A 5 16.81 12.67 1.91
N ILE A 6 15.80 13.16 1.19
CA ILE A 6 15.61 12.95 -0.24
C ILE A 6 15.40 14.28 -0.95
N ASN A 7 16.05 14.46 -2.10
CA ASN A 7 15.81 15.60 -2.98
C ASN A 7 14.70 15.28 -3.97
N ILE A 8 13.58 15.99 -3.88
CA ILE A 8 12.42 15.83 -4.74
C ILE A 8 12.31 17.05 -5.66
N PRO A 9 12.19 16.88 -6.99
CA PRO A 9 11.94 17.99 -7.91
C PRO A 9 10.63 18.73 -7.60
N ASP A 10 10.62 20.06 -7.74
CA ASP A 10 9.47 20.92 -7.40
C ASP A 10 8.13 20.49 -8.02
N PRO A 11 8.05 20.07 -9.31
CA PRO A 11 6.78 19.63 -9.89
C PRO A 11 6.21 18.40 -9.19
N ILE A 12 7.07 17.50 -8.71
CA ILE A 12 6.67 16.28 -8.02
C ILE A 12 6.23 16.61 -6.59
N LEU A 13 6.95 17.52 -5.92
CA LEU A 13 6.59 17.98 -4.59
C LEU A 13 5.19 18.62 -4.57
N ALA A 14 4.87 19.46 -5.56
CA ALA A 14 3.55 20.08 -5.67
C ALA A 14 2.41 19.05 -5.85
N ILE A 15 2.67 17.97 -6.60
CA ILE A 15 1.70 16.87 -6.76
C ILE A 15 1.49 16.14 -5.44
N ILE A 16 2.57 15.86 -4.70
CA ILE A 16 2.51 15.17 -3.40
C ILE A 16 1.71 16.01 -2.40
N GLN A 17 1.99 17.32 -2.31
CA GLN A 17 1.26 18.24 -1.44
C GLN A 17 -0.24 18.26 -1.75
N LYS A 18 -0.60 18.42 -3.03
CA LYS A 18 -2.00 18.38 -3.45
C LYS A 18 -2.70 17.07 -3.08
N ARG A 19 -2.01 15.93 -3.21
CA ARG A 19 -2.57 14.63 -2.82
C ARG A 19 -2.73 14.51 -1.31
N ALA A 20 -1.77 15.01 -0.54
CA ALA A 20 -1.82 15.03 0.93
C ALA A 20 -3.04 15.81 1.43
N ASP A 21 -3.34 16.96 0.80
CA ASP A 21 -4.52 17.76 1.11
C ASP A 21 -5.83 17.00 0.84
N ILE A 22 -5.90 16.29 -0.28
CA ILE A 22 -7.08 15.48 -0.67
C ILE A 22 -7.29 14.32 0.32
N THR A 23 -6.22 13.63 0.71
CA THR A 23 -6.29 12.45 1.59
C THR A 23 -6.31 12.82 3.07
N LYS A 24 -6.16 14.10 3.42
CA LYS A 24 -6.04 14.59 4.80
C LYS A 24 -4.89 13.91 5.57
N THR A 25 -3.77 13.69 4.88
CA THR A 25 -2.54 13.09 5.43
C THR A 25 -1.36 14.04 5.26
N THR A 26 -0.18 13.69 5.76
CA THR A 26 1.03 14.48 5.48
C THR A 26 1.74 14.01 4.20
N PRO A 27 2.49 14.90 3.51
CA PRO A 27 3.35 14.52 2.38
C PRO A 27 4.30 13.36 2.71
N GLU A 28 4.90 13.36 3.90
CA GLU A 28 5.85 12.35 4.35
C GLU A 28 5.19 10.97 4.48
N GLN A 29 3.98 10.92 5.04
CA GLN A 29 3.19 9.69 5.14
C GLN A 29 2.86 9.13 3.75
N LEU A 30 2.52 10.00 2.80
CA LEU A 30 2.26 9.61 1.41
C LEU A 30 3.50 9.04 0.75
N ILE A 31 4.66 9.69 0.90
CA ILE A 31 5.94 9.21 0.34
C ILE A 31 6.31 7.85 0.94
N ALA A 32 6.25 7.72 2.26
CA ALA A 32 6.58 6.48 2.95
C ALA A 32 5.63 5.34 2.53
N THR A 33 4.32 5.59 2.52
CA THR A 33 3.32 4.58 2.12
C THR A 33 3.49 4.17 0.67
N THR A 34 3.75 5.13 -0.22
CA THR A 34 3.98 4.83 -1.65
C THR A 34 5.25 3.99 -1.84
N ALA A 35 6.34 4.32 -1.15
CA ALA A 35 7.56 3.55 -1.20
C ALA A 35 7.35 2.11 -0.67
N ILE A 36 6.60 1.95 0.42
CA ILE A 36 6.21 0.65 0.94
C ILE A 36 5.40 -0.12 -0.10
N ILE A 37 4.40 0.47 -0.74
CA ILE A 37 3.58 -0.22 -1.74
C ILE A 37 4.41 -0.66 -2.95
N CYS A 38 5.33 0.19 -3.42
CA CYS A 38 6.11 -0.09 -4.62
C CYS A 38 7.25 -1.10 -4.39
N TYR A 39 7.86 -1.07 -3.20
CA TYR A 39 9.12 -1.79 -2.94
C TYR A 39 9.06 -2.79 -1.80
N ALA A 40 8.03 -2.76 -0.94
CA ALA A 40 7.88 -3.79 0.06
C ALA A 40 7.54 -5.11 -0.64
N SER A 41 8.10 -6.20 -0.11
CA SER A 41 7.64 -7.53 -0.43
C SER A 41 6.16 -7.62 -0.05
N ALA A 42 5.29 -7.67 -1.05
CA ALA A 42 3.90 -8.06 -0.85
C ALA A 42 3.91 -9.52 -0.40
N HIS A 43 4.00 -9.74 0.91
CA HIS A 43 3.84 -11.07 1.49
C HIS A 43 2.36 -11.43 1.34
N TYR A 44 2.06 -12.13 0.25
CA TYR A 44 0.77 -12.77 0.06
C TYR A 44 0.64 -13.88 1.12
N ASP A 45 -0.07 -13.57 2.19
CA ASP A 45 -0.40 -14.53 3.23
C ASP A 45 -1.59 -15.38 2.77
N SER A 46 -1.29 -16.49 2.10
CA SER A 46 -2.28 -17.45 1.63
C SER A 46 -3.10 -18.08 2.76
N SER A 47 -2.63 -18.00 4.02
CA SER A 47 -3.40 -18.47 5.18
C SER A 47 -4.67 -17.66 5.43
N LYS A 48 -4.77 -16.43 4.91
CA LYS A 48 -5.98 -15.60 5.00
C LYS A 48 -6.99 -15.91 3.91
N TRP A 49 -6.55 -16.44 2.77
CA TRP A 49 -7.42 -16.88 1.68
C TRP A 49 -8.28 -18.07 2.06
N LEU A 50 -7.70 -18.98 2.85
CA LEU A 50 -8.33 -20.24 3.24
C LEU A 50 -9.28 -20.10 4.45
N LYS A 51 -9.33 -18.95 5.13
CA LYS A 51 -10.21 -18.75 6.31
C LYS A 51 -11.69 -18.61 5.96
N PHE A 52 -12.00 -18.28 4.70
CA PHE A 52 -13.37 -18.12 4.22
C PHE A 52 -13.88 -19.32 3.43
N ARG A 53 -13.06 -20.37 3.30
CA ARG A 53 -13.42 -21.59 2.58
C ARG A 53 -13.77 -22.70 3.55
N ASP A 54 -14.89 -23.35 3.26
CA ASP A 54 -15.20 -24.66 3.83
C ASP A 54 -14.12 -25.66 3.39
N ALA A 55 -13.57 -26.42 4.34
CA ALA A 55 -12.46 -27.35 4.09
C ALA A 55 -12.87 -28.53 3.19
N GLU A 56 -14.18 -28.77 3.02
CA GLU A 56 -14.73 -29.80 2.15
C GLU A 56 -15.18 -29.27 0.78
N SER A 57 -14.95 -27.98 0.48
CA SER A 57 -15.32 -27.40 -0.80
C SER A 57 -14.22 -27.56 -1.85
N ASP A 58 -14.54 -28.27 -2.94
CA ASP A 58 -13.68 -28.40 -4.13
C ASP A 58 -13.62 -27.12 -4.99
N ASP A 59 -14.52 -26.17 -4.76
CA ASP A 59 -14.49 -24.90 -5.47
C ASP A 59 -13.30 -24.11 -4.96
N MET A 60 -12.35 -23.78 -5.85
CA MET A 60 -11.13 -23.01 -5.57
C MET A 60 -11.17 -21.55 -6.08
N THR A 61 -12.33 -21.06 -6.55
CA THR A 61 -12.53 -19.69 -7.03
C THR A 61 -12.45 -18.61 -5.95
N ALA A 62 -11.87 -17.46 -6.30
CA ALA A 62 -11.86 -16.27 -5.46
C ALA A 62 -13.26 -15.64 -5.35
N PRO A 63 -13.77 -15.28 -4.16
CA PRO A 63 -14.88 -14.34 -4.07
C PRO A 63 -14.36 -12.96 -4.45
N TRP A 64 -14.48 -12.60 -5.73
CA TRP A 64 -14.36 -11.21 -6.17
C TRP A 64 -15.73 -10.54 -5.99
N THR A 65 -16.09 -10.26 -4.73
CA THR A 65 -17.30 -9.49 -4.36
C THR A 65 -16.93 -8.37 -3.41
#